data_AF-A0A7S3PDV3-F1
#
_entry.id   AF-A0A7S3PDV3-F1
#
_cell.length_a   1.000
_cell.length_b   1.000
_cell.length_c   1.000
_cell.angle_alpha   90.00
_cell.angle_beta   90.00
_cell.angle_gamma   90.00
#
_symmetry.space_group_name_H-M   'P 1'
#
loop_
_entity.id
_entity.type
_entity.pdbx_description
1 polymer ?
#
loop_
_entity_poly.entity_id
_entity_poly.type
_entity_poly.pdbx_seq_one_letter_code
_entity_poly.pdbx_strand_id
1 'polypeptide(L)'
;VGVVMASSVLSFLLVGRRASAFRTLSHNKNNNGIRSRLSTSALNAKGKPKEKNPYAETILLPDTPFSQRAMATTREPELQAYWKETNLYQKCSEQATGERFVLHDGPPYANGDLHCGHALNKILKDFINRQQILNGRQVHYVPGWDCHGLPIELKVLQ
;
A
#
# COMPACT_ATOMS: atom_id res chain seq x y z
N VAL A 1 -8.09 0.21 41.37
CA VAL A 1 -7.48 -0.08 42.69
C VAL A 1 -7.24 -1.58 42.74
N GLY A 2 -6.05 -2.14 42.59
CA GLY A 2 -4.72 -1.60 42.34
C GLY A 2 -3.71 -2.75 42.11
N VAL A 3 -2.45 -2.35 41.90
CA VAL A 3 -1.19 -3.06 42.24
C VAL A 3 -0.87 -4.27 41.34
N VAL A 4 -0.02 -4.21 40.29
CA VAL A 4 1.41 -3.83 40.18
C VAL A 4 2.29 -4.51 41.23
N MET A 5 3.04 -5.55 40.85
CA MET A 5 4.44 -5.84 41.24
C MET A 5 4.70 -7.35 41.25
N ALA A 6 5.59 -7.80 40.37
CA ALA A 6 6.64 -8.77 40.73
C ALA A 6 7.65 -8.82 39.57
N SER A 7 8.52 -7.83 39.59
CA SER A 7 9.80 -7.85 38.90
C SER A 7 10.72 -8.91 39.52
N SER A 8 11.65 -9.40 38.69
CA SER A 8 13.03 -9.73 39.07
C SER A 8 13.35 -11.16 39.55
N VAL A 9 13.88 -11.97 38.63
CA VAL A 9 15.09 -12.80 38.81
C VAL A 9 15.85 -12.70 37.47
N LEU A 10 16.69 -11.70 37.24
CA LEU A 10 18.12 -11.60 37.63
C LEU A 10 18.95 -12.78 37.10
N SER A 11 19.50 -12.66 35.89
CA SER A 11 20.90 -12.31 35.58
C SER A 11 21.90 -13.43 35.85
N PHE A 12 22.67 -13.83 34.82
CA PHE A 12 24.14 -13.72 34.74
C PHE A 12 24.71 -14.71 33.71
N LEU A 13 25.19 -14.19 32.57
CA LEU A 13 26.54 -14.41 32.03
C LEU A 13 26.67 -13.54 30.74
N LEU A 14 27.21 -12.31 30.77
CA LEU A 14 28.66 -11.95 30.70
C LEU A 14 29.32 -12.62 29.46
N VAL A 15 30.03 -12.02 28.51
CA VAL A 15 30.88 -10.81 28.29
C VAL A 15 31.11 -10.79 26.76
N GLY A 16 31.37 -9.71 26.01
CA GLY A 16 31.98 -8.42 26.28
C GLY A 16 31.92 -7.56 25.00
N ARG A 17 31.85 -6.23 25.18
CA ARG A 17 32.96 -5.27 24.98
C ARG A 17 33.42 -5.21 23.51
N ARG A 18 33.49 -4.06 22.84
CA ARG A 18 33.48 -2.65 23.25
C ARG A 18 33.45 -1.82 21.96
N ALA A 19 32.83 -0.64 22.02
CA ALA A 19 32.97 0.41 21.03
C ALA A 19 34.41 0.96 20.96
N SER A 20 34.82 1.42 19.78
CA SER A 20 35.73 2.56 19.66
C SER A 20 35.54 3.26 18.32
N ALA A 21 35.41 4.58 18.40
CA ALA A 21 35.42 5.51 17.30
C ALA A 21 36.85 5.84 16.84
N PHE A 22 36.91 6.62 15.75
CA PHE A 22 37.92 7.64 15.44
C PHE A 22 39.21 7.25 14.68
N ARG A 23 39.24 7.76 13.43
CA ARG A 23 40.28 8.62 12.80
C ARG A 23 41.52 8.02 12.10
N THR A 24 41.61 8.45 10.83
CA THR A 24 42.76 9.03 10.09
C THR A 24 43.87 8.17 9.46
N LEU A 25 44.09 8.53 8.19
CA LEU A 25 45.35 8.68 7.42
C LEU A 25 45.82 7.55 6.49
N SER A 26 45.83 7.93 5.21
CA SER A 26 46.96 7.84 4.26
C SER A 26 47.42 6.45 3.80
N HIS A 27 47.24 6.17 2.51
CA HIS A 27 48.40 6.03 1.62
C HIS A 27 48.00 6.06 0.14
N ASN A 28 48.63 6.98 -0.59
CA ASN A 28 48.71 7.03 -2.04
C ASN A 28 49.65 5.92 -2.53
N LYS A 29 49.18 5.08 -3.47
CA LYS A 29 50.03 4.34 -4.40
C LYS A 29 49.40 4.33 -5.79
N ASN A 30 49.90 5.22 -6.64
CA ASN A 30 49.92 5.02 -8.08
C ASN A 30 50.51 3.65 -8.41
N ASN A 31 49.85 2.89 -9.29
CA ASN A 31 50.51 1.90 -10.14
C ASN A 31 49.72 1.72 -11.43
N ASN A 32 50.32 2.21 -12.52
CA ASN A 32 49.93 1.90 -13.90
C ASN A 32 50.23 0.43 -14.20
N GLY A 33 49.32 -0.27 -14.87
CA GLY A 33 49.54 -1.65 -15.29
C GLY A 33 48.33 -2.31 -15.96
N ILE A 34 48.07 -1.91 -17.20
CA ILE A 34 47.55 -2.71 -18.34
C ILE A 34 46.78 -3.99 -17.96
N ARG A 35 45.44 -3.96 -18.05
CA ARG A 35 44.65 -5.12 -18.48
C ARG A 35 43.47 -4.69 -19.35
N SER A 36 43.42 -5.36 -20.49
CA SER A 36 42.48 -5.25 -21.60
C SER A 36 41.05 -5.64 -21.22
N ARG A 37 40.07 -4.93 -21.80
CA ARG A 37 39.00 -5.51 -22.63
C ARG A 37 38.10 -4.40 -23.17
N LEU A 38 37.95 -4.39 -24.49
CA LEU A 38 36.84 -3.72 -25.15
C LEU A 38 35.52 -4.28 -24.59
N SER A 39 34.68 -3.41 -24.04
CA SER A 39 33.24 -3.65 -23.96
C SER A 39 32.50 -2.33 -24.13
N THR A 40 31.91 -2.19 -25.31
CA THR A 40 30.66 -1.48 -25.57
C THR A 40 30.59 -0.03 -25.06
N SER A 41 31.03 0.87 -25.93
CA SER A 41 30.53 2.24 -26.03
C SER A 41 29.00 2.25 -26.16
N ALA A 42 28.29 2.50 -25.06
CA ALA A 42 26.92 2.99 -25.10
C ALA A 42 26.55 3.66 -23.77
N LEU A 43 26.02 4.89 -23.89
CA LEU A 43 25.21 5.62 -22.90
C LEU A 43 25.97 6.42 -21.82
N ASN A 44 26.54 7.56 -22.21
CA ASN A 44 26.44 8.75 -21.36
C ASN A 44 26.47 10.05 -22.21
N ALA A 45 25.42 10.27 -22.99
CA ALA A 45 25.19 11.57 -23.63
C ALA A 45 24.64 12.54 -22.57
N LYS A 46 25.54 13.23 -21.86
CA LYS A 46 25.19 14.42 -21.07
C LYS A 46 24.69 15.49 -22.04
N GLY A 47 23.38 15.65 -22.14
CA GLY A 47 22.75 16.72 -22.91
C GLY A 47 23.23 18.09 -22.41
N LYS A 48 23.52 19.01 -23.35
CA LYS A 48 23.94 20.39 -23.03
C LYS A 48 22.89 21.11 -22.17
N PRO A 49 23.28 21.98 -21.23
CA PRO A 49 22.34 22.75 -20.43
C PRO A 49 21.54 23.68 -21.35
N LYS A 50 20.20 23.56 -21.31
CA LYS A 50 19.30 24.46 -22.02
C LYS A 50 19.27 25.82 -21.32
N GLU A 51 19.43 26.88 -22.09
CA GLU A 51 19.28 28.27 -21.65
C GLU A 51 17.84 28.49 -21.15
N LYS A 52 17.68 29.17 -20.00
CA LYS A 52 16.36 29.39 -19.39
C LYS A 52 15.59 30.46 -20.18
N ASN A 53 14.34 30.17 -20.54
CA ASN A 53 13.48 31.11 -21.27
C ASN A 53 13.12 32.31 -20.39
N PRO A 54 13.40 33.57 -20.80
CA PRO A 54 13.14 34.77 -20.00
C PRO A 54 11.66 35.05 -19.74
N TYR A 55 10.75 34.42 -20.50
CA TYR A 55 9.31 34.61 -20.33
C TYR A 55 8.65 33.54 -19.45
N ALA A 56 9.40 32.54 -18.96
CA ALA A 56 8.83 31.44 -18.18
C ALA A 56 8.10 31.91 -16.91
N GLU A 57 8.60 32.98 -16.27
CA GLU A 57 8.01 33.55 -15.05
C GLU A 57 6.73 34.36 -15.29
N THR A 58 6.44 34.70 -16.55
CA THR A 58 5.22 35.44 -16.93
C THR A 58 4.00 34.53 -17.08
N ILE A 59 4.19 33.21 -17.05
CA ILE A 59 3.15 32.21 -17.27
C ILE A 59 2.72 31.62 -15.93
N LEU A 60 1.42 31.71 -15.61
CA LEU A 60 0.84 31.05 -14.46
C LEU A 60 0.61 29.56 -14.77
N LEU A 61 1.60 28.73 -14.43
CA LEU A 61 1.48 27.28 -14.56
C LEU A 61 0.79 26.69 -13.34
N PRO A 62 -0.03 25.64 -13.52
CA PRO A 62 -0.57 24.89 -12.40
C PRO A 62 0.57 24.16 -11.69
N ASP A 63 0.75 24.44 -10.40
CA ASP A 63 1.66 23.72 -9.52
C ASP A 63 0.86 22.83 -8.57
N THR A 64 1.24 21.56 -8.49
CA THR A 64 0.56 20.58 -7.63
C THR A 64 1.55 19.56 -7.09
N PRO A 65 1.46 19.21 -5.79
CA PRO A 65 2.22 18.10 -5.24
C PRO A 65 1.70 16.73 -5.73
N PHE A 66 0.58 16.70 -6.48
CA PHE A 66 0.02 15.48 -7.03
C PHE A 66 0.93 14.90 -8.11
N SER A 67 1.41 13.68 -7.88
CA SER A 67 2.28 12.98 -8.82
C SER A 67 1.53 12.61 -10.10
N GLN A 68 2.12 12.88 -11.26
CA GLN A 68 1.54 12.51 -12.55
C GLN A 68 1.37 10.98 -12.72
N ARG A 69 2.21 10.17 -12.06
CA ARG A 69 2.05 8.71 -12.01
C ARG A 69 1.20 8.31 -10.81
N ALA A 70 0.26 7.39 -11.03
CA ALA A 70 -0.66 6.92 -10.00
C ALA A 70 0.02 6.10 -8.90
N MET A 71 1.05 5.32 -9.23
CA MET A 71 1.72 4.40 -8.28
C MET A 71 0.73 3.48 -7.53
N ALA A 72 -0.24 2.91 -8.24
CA ALA A 72 -1.36 2.16 -7.66
C ALA A 72 -0.92 0.99 -6.76
N THR A 73 0.12 0.25 -7.14
CA THR A 73 0.65 -0.88 -6.36
C THR A 73 1.04 -0.51 -4.92
N THR A 74 1.48 0.71 -4.69
CA THR A 74 1.85 1.21 -3.36
C THR A 74 0.69 1.97 -2.70
N ARG A 75 -0.01 2.81 -3.46
CA ARG A 75 -1.05 3.70 -2.91
C ARG A 75 -2.37 3.01 -2.59
N GLU A 76 -2.77 1.99 -3.34
CA GLU A 76 -4.03 1.29 -3.08
C GLU A 76 -4.01 0.56 -1.72
N PRO A 77 -2.95 -0.18 -1.33
CA PRO A 77 -2.84 -0.74 0.01
C PRO A 77 -2.90 0.31 1.12
N GLU A 78 -2.23 1.46 0.95
CA GLU A 78 -2.25 2.57 1.91
C GLU A 78 -3.66 3.13 2.10
N LEU A 79 -4.39 3.33 1.00
CA LEU A 79 -5.78 3.81 1.03
C LEU A 79 -6.72 2.81 1.70
N GLN A 80 -6.57 1.52 1.40
CA GLN A 80 -7.36 0.47 2.04
C GLN A 80 -7.10 0.39 3.55
N ALA A 81 -5.83 0.52 3.98
CA ALA A 81 -5.47 0.58 5.39
C ALA A 81 -6.11 1.78 6.08
N TYR A 82 -6.04 2.96 5.47
CA TYR A 82 -6.68 4.18 5.97
C TYR A 82 -8.20 4.04 6.11
N TRP A 83 -8.88 3.46 5.11
CA TRP A 83 -10.33 3.22 5.17
C TRP A 83 -10.71 2.26 6.30
N LYS A 84 -9.90 1.23 6.52
CA LYS A 84 -10.10 0.25 7.58
C LYS A 84 -9.89 0.85 8.97
N GLU A 85 -8.81 1.60 9.17
CA GLU A 85 -8.50 2.27 10.45
C GLU A 85 -9.56 3.32 10.80
N THR A 86 -9.96 4.12 9.81
CA THR A 86 -10.97 5.16 10.01
C THR A 86 -12.38 4.60 10.15
N ASN A 87 -12.60 3.34 9.73
CA ASN A 87 -13.91 2.72 9.56
C ASN A 87 -14.86 3.61 8.74
N LEU A 88 -14.33 4.14 7.63
CA LEU A 88 -14.91 5.25 6.88
C LEU A 88 -16.29 4.91 6.31
N TYR A 89 -16.44 3.71 5.75
CA TYR A 89 -17.71 3.26 5.17
C TYR A 89 -18.85 3.27 6.19
N GLN A 90 -18.60 2.72 7.39
CA GLN A 90 -19.59 2.69 8.46
C GLN A 90 -19.94 4.09 8.93
N LYS A 91 -18.95 4.96 9.14
CA LYS A 91 -19.17 6.35 9.54
C LYS A 91 -20.02 7.12 8.52
N CYS A 92 -19.72 6.99 7.23
CA CYS A 92 -20.51 7.66 6.19
C CYS A 92 -21.95 7.14 6.14
N SER A 93 -22.17 5.85 6.35
CA SER A 93 -23.52 5.27 6.40
C SER A 93 -24.30 5.68 7.66
N GLU A 94 -23.63 5.79 8.82
CA GLU A 94 -24.25 6.22 10.08
C GLU A 94 -24.57 7.71 10.13
N GLN A 95 -23.80 8.54 9.42
CA GLN A 95 -24.06 9.97 9.27
C GLN A 95 -25.24 10.27 8.34
N ALA A 96 -25.67 9.30 7.54
CA ALA A 96 -26.78 9.45 6.61
C ALA A 96 -28.11 9.58 7.38
N THR A 97 -28.89 10.60 7.06
CA THR A 97 -30.20 10.88 7.67
C THR A 97 -31.38 10.39 6.82
N GLY A 98 -31.11 9.90 5.61
CA GLY A 98 -32.11 9.42 4.67
C GLY A 98 -32.58 7.99 4.94
N GLU A 99 -33.48 7.53 4.08
CA GLU A 99 -34.06 6.18 4.12
C GLU A 99 -32.97 5.09 4.08
N ARG A 100 -33.19 4.00 4.82
CA ARG A 100 -32.29 2.84 4.83
C ARG A 100 -32.36 2.09 3.51
N PHE A 101 -31.21 1.89 2.87
CA PHE A 101 -31.04 1.10 1.67
C PHE A 101 -30.30 -0.20 2.02
N VAL A 102 -30.90 -1.35 1.68
CA VAL A 102 -30.32 -2.67 1.93
C VAL A 102 -30.06 -3.36 0.60
N LEU A 103 -28.80 -3.72 0.34
CA LEU A 103 -28.43 -4.50 -0.83
C LEU A 103 -28.05 -5.92 -0.40
N HIS A 104 -28.91 -6.88 -0.71
CA HIS A 104 -28.65 -8.29 -0.44
C HIS A 104 -27.60 -8.83 -1.42
N ASP A 105 -26.49 -9.31 -0.86
CA ASP A 105 -25.42 -9.93 -1.61
C ASP A 105 -25.61 -11.45 -1.62
N GLY A 106 -25.64 -12.06 -2.81
CA GLY A 106 -25.56 -13.50 -2.94
C GLY A 106 -24.18 -13.98 -2.48
N PRO A 107 -24.08 -14.86 -1.47
CA PRO A 107 -22.80 -15.32 -0.97
C PRO A 107 -22.05 -16.09 -2.06
N PRO A 108 -20.83 -15.68 -2.47
CA PRO A 108 -20.02 -16.50 -3.36
C PRO A 108 -19.67 -17.82 -2.68
N TYR A 109 -19.59 -18.87 -3.49
CA TYR A 109 -19.13 -20.18 -3.01
C TYR A 109 -17.67 -20.07 -2.58
N ALA A 110 -17.34 -20.63 -1.42
CA ALA A 110 -16.00 -20.57 -0.84
C ALA A 110 -15.01 -21.55 -1.51
N ASN A 111 -14.98 -21.57 -2.85
CA ASN A 111 -14.14 -22.49 -3.63
C ASN A 111 -13.18 -21.77 -4.57
N GLY A 112 -11.89 -21.96 -4.31
CA GLY A 112 -10.84 -21.62 -5.25
C GLY A 112 -10.59 -20.12 -5.36
N ASP A 113 -9.80 -19.75 -6.36
CA ASP A 113 -9.37 -18.37 -6.54
C ASP A 113 -10.45 -17.52 -7.19
N LEU A 114 -10.47 -16.24 -6.84
CA LEU A 114 -11.39 -15.28 -7.45
C LEU A 114 -10.97 -15.01 -8.89
N HIS A 115 -11.94 -15.10 -9.80
CA HIS A 115 -11.79 -14.68 -11.19
C HIS A 115 -12.43 -13.31 -11.44
N CYS A 116 -12.23 -12.75 -12.63
CA CYS A 116 -12.73 -11.43 -13.04
C CYS A 116 -14.26 -11.25 -12.89
N GLY A 117 -15.04 -12.33 -12.99
CA GLY A 117 -16.49 -12.29 -12.79
C GLY A 117 -16.88 -11.98 -11.34
N HIS A 118 -16.12 -12.48 -10.37
CA HIS A 118 -16.28 -12.10 -8.97
C HIS A 118 -15.97 -10.62 -8.78
N ALA A 119 -14.87 -10.15 -9.36
CA ALA A 119 -14.48 -8.75 -9.30
C ALA A 119 -15.58 -7.83 -9.88
N LEU A 120 -16.08 -8.15 -11.08
CA LEU A 120 -17.15 -7.39 -11.73
C LEU A 120 -18.40 -7.30 -10.85
N ASN A 121 -18.87 -8.45 -10.33
CA ASN A 121 -20.06 -8.51 -9.48
C ASN A 121 -19.90 -7.64 -8.21
N LYS A 122 -18.74 -7.73 -7.54
CA LYS A 122 -18.51 -6.96 -6.30
C LYS A 122 -18.31 -5.47 -6.56
N ILE A 123 -17.61 -5.12 -7.64
CA ILE A 123 -17.40 -3.71 -8.04
C ILE A 123 -18.74 -3.04 -8.35
N LEU A 124 -19.62 -3.69 -9.10
CA LEU A 124 -20.94 -3.12 -9.43
C LEU A 124 -21.80 -2.87 -8.17
N LYS A 125 -21.79 -3.81 -7.23
CA LYS A 125 -22.50 -3.64 -5.95
C LYS A 125 -21.90 -2.52 -5.11
N ASP A 126 -20.58 -2.40 -5.09
CA ASP A 126 -19.88 -1.32 -4.38
C ASP A 126 -20.21 0.07 -4.98
N PHE A 127 -20.27 0.18 -6.32
CA PHE A 127 -20.70 1.42 -6.97
C PHE A 127 -22.11 1.86 -6.55
N ILE A 128 -23.06 0.92 -6.55
CA ILE A 128 -24.44 1.21 -6.13
C ILE A 128 -24.47 1.65 -4.66
N ASN A 129 -23.78 0.92 -3.77
CA ASN A 129 -23.74 1.25 -2.35
C ASN A 129 -23.13 2.64 -2.10
N ARG A 130 -22.00 2.95 -2.73
CA ARG A 130 -21.36 4.28 -2.59
C ARG A 130 -22.25 5.39 -3.12
N GLN A 131 -22.94 5.18 -4.25
CA GLN A 131 -23.88 6.17 -4.76
C GLN A 131 -25.02 6.44 -3.76
N GLN A 132 -25.54 5.40 -3.12
CA GLN A 132 -26.60 5.57 -2.12
C GLN A 132 -26.11 6.29 -0.86
N ILE A 133 -24.89 6.02 -0.41
CA ILE A 133 -24.24 6.79 0.68
C ILE A 133 -24.11 8.26 0.29
N LEU A 134 -23.63 8.56 -0.91
CA LEU A 134 -23.48 9.94 -1.42
C LEU A 134 -24.84 10.65 -1.57
N ASN A 135 -25.91 9.90 -1.84
CA ASN A 135 -27.28 10.41 -1.84
C ASN A 135 -27.86 10.61 -0.43
N GLY A 136 -27.08 10.37 0.63
CA GLY A 136 -27.49 10.56 2.03
C GLY A 136 -28.38 9.45 2.57
N ARG A 137 -28.40 8.26 1.95
CA ARG A 137 -29.13 7.08 2.45
C ARG A 137 -28.25 6.24 3.38
N GLN A 138 -28.86 5.64 4.41
CA GLN A 138 -28.17 4.71 5.28
C GLN A 138 -28.03 3.35 4.58
N VAL A 139 -26.82 3.01 4.12
CA VAL A 139 -26.56 1.78 3.37
C VAL A 139 -26.13 0.64 4.29
N HIS A 140 -26.83 -0.49 4.16
CA HIS A 140 -26.49 -1.74 4.82
C HIS A 140 -26.14 -2.82 3.79
N TYR A 141 -24.85 -3.16 3.72
CA TYR A 141 -24.31 -4.18 2.84
C TYR A 141 -23.44 -5.13 3.65
N VAL A 142 -23.80 -6.42 3.65
CA VAL A 142 -23.08 -7.46 4.38
C VAL A 142 -22.64 -8.53 3.37
N PRO A 143 -21.33 -8.65 3.10
CA PRO A 143 -20.84 -9.74 2.28
C PRO A 143 -20.96 -11.07 3.04
N GLY A 144 -21.36 -12.14 2.34
CA GLY A 144 -21.45 -13.50 2.88
C GLY A 144 -20.52 -14.47 2.14
N TRP A 145 -20.52 -15.72 2.60
CA TRP A 145 -19.84 -16.85 1.94
C TRP A 145 -20.72 -18.09 2.02
N ASP A 146 -20.74 -18.88 0.94
CA ASP A 146 -21.45 -20.16 0.91
C ASP A 146 -20.43 -21.29 1.07
N CYS A 147 -20.53 -22.02 2.18
CA CYS A 147 -19.57 -23.02 2.63
C CYS A 147 -20.12 -24.44 2.61
N HIS A 148 -21.32 -24.68 2.09
CA HIS A 148 -21.94 -26.01 2.06
C HIS A 148 -21.87 -26.64 0.67
N GLY A 149 -21.83 -27.97 0.60
CA GLY A 149 -22.03 -28.73 -0.65
C GLY A 149 -20.84 -29.58 -1.08
N LEU A 150 -21.12 -30.50 -2.00
CA LEU A 150 -20.16 -31.49 -2.51
C LEU A 150 -18.81 -30.90 -2.97
N PRO A 151 -18.75 -29.71 -3.61
CA PRO A 151 -17.49 -29.15 -4.06
C PRO A 151 -16.47 -28.86 -2.95
N ILE A 152 -16.90 -28.50 -1.72
CA ILE A 152 -15.95 -28.30 -0.60
C ILE A 152 -15.55 -29.64 0.04
N GLU A 153 -16.47 -30.60 0.08
CA GLU A 153 -16.22 -31.95 0.59
C GLU A 153 -15.14 -32.67 -0.24
N LEU A 154 -15.21 -32.57 -1.56
CA LEU A 154 -14.19 -33.13 -2.47
C LEU A 154 -12.82 -32.46 -2.30
N LYS A 155 -12.80 -31.19 -1.93
CA LYS A 155 -11.56 -30.40 -1.76
C LYS A 155 -10.86 -30.68 -0.44
N VAL A 156 -11.58 -31.15 0.58
CA VAL A 156 -11.04 -31.61 1.87
C VAL A 156 -10.43 -33.01 1.76
N LEU A 157 -10.92 -33.82 0.82
CA LEU A 157 -10.44 -35.18 0.57
C LEU A 157 -9.17 -35.25 -0.31
N GLN A 158 -8.79 -34.14 -0.97
CA GLN A 158 -7.57 -33.99 -1.77
C GLN A 158 -6.44 -33.37 -0.94
#